data_AF-A0A971U2X8-F1
#
_entry.id   AF-A0A971U2X8-F1
#
_cell.length_a   1.000
_cell.length_b   1.000
_cell.length_c   1.000
_cell.angle_alpha   90.00
_cell.angle_beta   90.00
_cell.angle_gamma   90.00
#
_symmetry.space_group_name_H-M   'P 1'
#
loop_
_entity.id
_entity.type
_entity.pdbx_description
1 polymer ?
#
loop_
_entity_poly.entity_id
_entity_poly.type
_entity_poly.pdbx_seq_one_letter_code
_entity_poly.pdbx_strand_id
1 'polypeptide(L)' 'MSMSDPIADMLTRVRNGQAVGRRFVLMPYSGIKEAIGQVLVQEG' A
#
# COMPACT_ATOMS: atom_id res chain seq x y z
N MET A 1 -2.17 2.24 -19.33
CA MET A 1 -2.08 3.12 -18.16
C MET A 1 -0.64 3.05 -17.67
N SER A 2 0.12 4.14 -17.78
CA SER A 2 1.46 4.22 -17.19
C SER A 2 1.31 4.43 -15.68
N MET A 3 1.99 3.62 -14.88
CA MET A 3 1.99 3.78 -13.42
C MET A 3 2.92 4.95 -13.07
N SER A 4 2.38 6.16 -13.08
CA SER A 4 3.17 7.38 -12.84
C SER A 4 3.64 7.52 -11.38
N ASP A 5 2.92 6.93 -10.43
CA ASP A 5 3.27 6.99 -9.00
C ASP A 5 3.00 5.64 -8.30
N PRO A 6 4.06 4.82 -8.09
CA PRO A 6 3.96 3.54 -7.40
C PRO A 6 3.59 3.63 -5.91
N ILE A 7 3.81 4.78 -5.25
CA ILE A 7 3.48 4.99 -3.84
C ILE A 7 2.00 5.35 -3.72
N ALA A 8 1.50 6.26 -4.56
CA ALA A 8 0.07 6.58 -4.61
C ALA A 8 -0.76 5.34 -4.95
N ASP A 9 -0.30 4.48 -5.88
CA ASP A 9 -0.96 3.20 -6.17
C ASP A 9 -0.97 2.28 -4.94
N MET A 10 0.15 2.15 -4.21
CA MET A 10 0.20 1.36 -2.97
C MET A 10 -0.86 1.84 -1.96
N LEU A 11 -0.88 3.14 -1.65
CA LEU A 11 -1.81 3.70 -0.67
C LEU A 11 -3.27 3.54 -1.11
N THR A 12 -3.53 3.75 -2.40
CA THR A 12 -4.87 3.56 -2.99
C THR A 12 -5.32 2.10 -2.87
N ARG A 13 -4.44 1.14 -3.13
CA ARG A 13 -4.70 -0.29 -2.97
C ARG A 13 -5.03 -0.67 -1.53
N VAL A 14 -4.26 -0.16 -0.56
CA VAL A 14 -4.51 -0.40 0.88
C VAL A 14 -5.87 0.16 1.29
N ARG A 15 -6.14 1.43 0.95
CA ARG A 15 -7.43 2.09 1.25
C ARG A 15 -8.61 1.31 0.66
N ASN A 16 -8.53 0.94 -0.62
CA ASN A 16 -9.61 0.23 -1.28
C ASN A 16 -9.78 -1.19 -0.70
N GLY A 17 -8.69 -1.88 -0.37
CA GLY A 17 -8.72 -3.19 0.31
C GLY A 17 -9.41 -3.13 1.66
N GLN A 18 -9.09 -2.12 2.48
CA GLN A 18 -9.77 -1.86 3.74
C GLN A 18 -11.26 -1.58 3.55
N ALA A 19 -11.62 -0.72 2.59
CA ALA A 19 -13.03 -0.36 2.34
C ALA A 19 -13.92 -1.56 1.99
N VAL A 20 -13.36 -2.62 1.38
CA VAL A 20 -14.10 -3.86 1.06
C VAL A 20 -13.82 -5.01 2.05
N GLY A 21 -13.17 -4.73 3.19
CA GLY A 21 -12.93 -5.72 4.24
C GLY A 21 -11.90 -6.80 3.90
N ARG A 22 -10.97 -6.55 2.98
CA ARG A 22 -9.90 -7.51 2.65
C ARG A 22 -8.84 -7.52 3.75
N ARG A 23 -8.47 -8.72 4.19
CA ARG A 23 -7.39 -8.95 5.18
C ARG A 23 -5.98 -8.65 4.65
N PHE A 24 -5.78 -8.72 3.34
CA PHE A 24 -4.48 -8.47 2.71
C PHE A 24 -4.65 -7.90 1.30
N VAL A 25 -3.63 -7.18 0.83
CA VAL A 25 -3.54 -6.62 -0.53
C VAL A 25 -2.18 -6.94 -1.12
N LEU A 26 -2.16 -7.40 -2.38
CA LEU A 26 -0.93 -7.75 -3.10
C LEU A 26 -0.45 -6.59 -3.97
N MET A 27 0.86 -6.36 -3.98
CA MET A 27 1.52 -5.37 -4.83
C MET A 27 3.02 -5.72 -5.04
N PRO A 28 3.67 -5.19 -6.10
CA PRO A 28 5.10 -5.40 -6.31
C PRO A 28 5.95 -4.81 -5.19
N TYR A 29 6.95 -5.57 -4.76
CA TYR A 29 7.89 -5.19 -3.70
C TYR A 29 8.74 -3.96 -4.09
N SER A 30 9.03 -3.13 -3.09
CA SER A 30 10.00 -2.04 -3.13
C SER A 30 10.37 -1.70 -1.68
N GLY A 31 11.65 -1.48 -1.39
CA GLY A 31 12.11 -1.16 -0.04
C GLY A 31 11.45 0.12 0.53
N ILE A 32 11.11 1.08 -0.33
CA ILE A 32 10.37 2.29 0.08
C ILE A 32 8.95 1.93 0.54
N LYS A 33 8.27 1.05 -0.18
CA LYS A 33 6.92 0.58 0.17
C LYS A 33 6.91 -0.20 1.48
N GLU A 34 7.95 -1.01 1.70
CA GLU A 34 8.15 -1.73 2.96
C GLU A 34 8.35 -0.76 4.13
N ALA A 35 9.24 0.23 4.00
CA ALA A 35 9.47 1.23 5.04
C ALA A 35 8.19 2.02 5.38
N ILE A 36 7.42 2.44 4.36
CA ILE A 36 6.11 3.10 4.57
C ILE A 36 5.16 2.17 5.31
N GLY A 37 5.06 0.90 4.92
CA GLY A 37 4.22 -0.09 5.60
C GLY A 37 4.62 -0.30 7.06
N GLN A 38 5.92 -0.33 7.36
CA GLN A 38 6.41 -0.44 8.74
C GLN A 38 6.05 0.79 9.57
N VAL A 39 6.19 2.01 9.04
CA VAL A 39 5.76 3.24 9.72
C VAL A 39 4.26 3.21 10.00
N LEU A 40 3.43 2.83 9.03
CA LEU A 40 1.97 2.71 9.24
C LEU A 40 1.62 1.70 10.34
N VAL A 41 2.40 0.64 10.51
CA VAL A 41 2.21 -0.34 11.60
C VAL A 41 2.67 0.21 12.95
N GLN A 42 3.71 1.04 12.97
CA GLN A 42 4.23 1.68 14.19
C GLN A 42 3.31 2.78 14.72
N GLU A 43 2.75 3.59 13.82
CA GLU A 43 1.90 4.74 14.18
C GLU A 43 0.45 4.35 14.53
N GLY A 44 0.02 3.13 14.21
CA GLY A 44 -1.20 2.46 14.69
C GLY A 44 -2.41 3.34 14.99
#